data_AF-A0A7C8UVV1-F1
#
_entry.id   AF-A0A7C8UVV1-F1
#
_cell.length_a   1.000
_cell.length_b   1.000
_cell.length_c   1.000
_cell.angle_alpha   90.00
_cell.angle_beta   90.00
_cell.angle_gamma   90.00
#
_symmetry.space_group_name_H-M   'P 1'
#
loop_
_entity.id
_entity.type
_entity.pdbx_description
1 polymer ?
#
loop_
_entity_poly.entity_id
_entity_poly.type
_entity_poly.pdbx_seq_one_letter_code
_entity_poly.pdbx_strand_id
1 'polypeptide(L)'
;METTLQTQHASNRQPSADADSSVSVFRYDSNNFAAVQNARLQRKRAEEAARRHAEEMEAAARNLASEIGSKEQAVKELIALRSEYDALQSKYSSVNSSLKSLETSLKAKNDELAGVKKEIEVAKKEVVDIRSDCETLRTSQSSLNNTLLITNNHKTSLMTQIKDLTSYMDFALAAGIREMESLPSNMNNGLENCLPLRYNGSIVLIVNLKNGMLLDPRKDSGTAVQSWTYSEGCADQMLKLSKIDGSGVWVISCPLNSKRFYFGSDGPSVELKVAPSLPGSQDYWYIGRDSSSHRGSWVIKNVQSKTYIGPYDGTPVVGYCYPVPSQNE
;
A
#
# COMPACT_ATOMS: atom_id res chain seq x y z
N MET A 1 21.04 -7.70 91.67
CA MET A 1 21.28 -6.42 92.37
C MET A 1 20.04 -6.18 93.26
N GLU A 2 19.69 -7.01 94.24
CA GLU A 2 20.42 -7.41 95.46
C GLU A 2 21.19 -6.26 96.11
N THR A 3 20.50 -5.54 96.99
CA THR A 3 21.07 -4.65 98.00
C THR A 3 20.55 -5.08 99.36
N THR A 4 21.41 -5.83 100.04
CA THR A 4 21.38 -6.27 101.43
C THR A 4 21.48 -5.04 102.35
N LEU A 5 20.55 -4.85 103.29
CA LEU A 5 20.72 -3.90 104.39
C LEU A 5 20.49 -4.58 105.75
N GLN A 6 21.65 -4.86 106.34
CA GLN A 6 22.01 -5.19 107.72
C GLN A 6 21.00 -4.88 108.82
N THR A 7 20.61 -5.98 109.48
CA THR A 7 20.19 -6.09 110.87
C THR A 7 21.36 -5.69 111.80
N GLN A 8 21.15 -4.76 112.73
CA GLN A 8 22.04 -4.57 113.90
C GLN A 8 21.33 -5.04 115.17
N HIS A 9 21.83 -6.15 115.70
CA HIS A 9 21.60 -6.65 117.04
C HIS A 9 22.47 -5.89 118.06
N ALA A 10 21.88 -5.54 119.21
CA ALA A 10 22.57 -5.37 120.49
C ALA A 10 21.58 -5.92 121.54
N SER A 11 21.71 -7.14 122.09
CA SER A 11 22.79 -7.82 122.82
C SER A 11 23.16 -7.15 124.16
N ASN A 12 22.63 -7.76 125.21
CA ASN A 12 23.24 -8.01 126.52
C ASN A 12 23.84 -6.85 127.33
N ARG A 13 23.18 -6.53 128.45
CA ARG A 13 23.84 -6.51 129.76
C ARG A 13 22.84 -6.74 130.90
N GLN A 14 23.03 -7.85 131.59
CA GLN A 14 22.49 -8.15 132.92
C GLN A 14 23.71 -8.26 133.88
N PRO A 15 23.54 -8.49 135.19
CA PRO A 15 23.58 -7.48 136.27
C PRO A 15 24.89 -7.54 137.08
N SER A 16 25.28 -6.42 137.72
CA SER A 16 26.26 -6.47 138.83
C SER A 16 25.55 -6.20 140.15
N ALA A 17 25.55 -7.23 140.99
CA ALA A 17 25.24 -7.15 142.40
C ALA A 17 26.41 -6.49 143.13
N ASP A 18 26.10 -5.52 143.97
CA ASP A 18 26.79 -5.13 145.21
C ASP A 18 25.69 -4.42 146.01
N ALA A 19 25.02 -5.04 146.98
CA ALA A 19 25.54 -5.31 148.32
C ALA A 19 26.14 -4.07 148.97
N ASP A 20 25.29 -3.13 149.38
CA ASP A 20 25.56 -2.49 150.66
C ASP A 20 24.30 -2.21 151.47
N SER A 21 24.45 -2.54 152.74
CA SER A 21 23.46 -2.61 153.80
C SER A 21 23.35 -1.24 154.44
N SER A 22 22.20 -0.59 154.30
CA SER A 22 21.74 0.32 155.33
C SER A 22 20.23 0.29 155.37
N VAL A 23 19.72 -0.41 156.38
CA VAL A 23 18.34 -0.36 156.86
C VAL A 23 18.04 1.10 157.22
N SER A 24 17.49 1.86 156.28
CA SER A 24 16.81 3.11 156.58
C SER A 24 15.35 2.78 156.85
N VAL A 25 15.06 2.81 158.14
CA VAL A 25 13.73 2.76 158.74
C VAL A 25 12.76 3.60 157.92
N PHE A 26 11.66 2.94 157.51
CA PHE A 26 10.45 3.54 156.96
C PHE A 26 10.08 4.81 157.73
N ARG A 27 10.50 5.97 157.23
CA ARG A 27 9.70 7.18 157.36
C ARG A 27 8.77 7.17 156.15
N TYR A 28 7.52 6.80 156.42
CA TYR A 28 6.39 7.07 155.55
C TYR A 28 6.19 8.60 155.52
N ASP A 29 7.16 9.31 154.96
CA ASP A 29 7.07 10.74 154.71
C ASP A 29 6.03 10.93 153.62
N SER A 30 5.03 11.76 153.92
CA SER A 30 3.96 12.21 153.00
C SER A 30 4.48 12.61 151.60
N ASN A 31 5.77 12.96 151.50
CA ASN A 31 6.49 13.30 150.26
C ASN A 31 6.71 12.12 149.28
N ASN A 32 6.74 10.85 149.73
CA ASN A 32 7.01 9.69 148.86
C ASN A 32 5.74 9.21 148.12
N PHE A 33 4.57 9.36 148.74
CA PHE A 33 3.28 9.09 148.09
C PHE A 33 3.00 10.08 146.95
N ALA A 34 3.31 11.37 147.16
CA ALA A 34 3.19 12.39 146.13
C ALA A 34 4.10 12.12 144.92
N ALA A 35 5.34 11.67 145.16
CA ALA A 35 6.27 11.31 144.09
C ALA A 35 5.76 10.12 143.23
N VAL A 36 5.25 9.07 143.88
CA VAL A 36 4.69 7.90 143.16
C VAL A 36 3.42 8.26 142.39
N GLN A 37 2.55 9.10 142.94
CA GLN A 37 1.34 9.57 142.24
C GLN A 37 1.70 10.47 141.04
N ASN A 38 2.69 11.35 141.19
CA ASN A 38 3.19 12.16 140.09
C ASN A 38 3.82 11.30 138.97
N ALA A 39 4.58 10.26 139.32
CA ALA A 39 5.15 9.33 138.33
C ALA A 39 4.06 8.52 137.60
N ARG A 40 3.01 8.08 138.30
CA ARG A 40 1.83 7.42 137.68
C ARG A 40 1.10 8.36 136.74
N LEU A 41 0.90 9.62 137.14
CA LEU A 41 0.29 10.64 136.30
C LEU A 41 1.13 10.96 135.06
N GLN A 42 2.45 11.06 135.20
CA GLN A 42 3.38 11.23 134.08
C GLN A 42 3.34 10.04 133.12
N ARG A 43 3.33 8.80 133.65
CA ARG A 43 3.20 7.59 132.83
C ARG A 43 1.87 7.58 132.07
N LYS A 44 0.75 7.91 132.73
CA LYS A 44 -0.55 8.00 132.08
C LYS A 44 -0.58 9.08 130.99
N ARG A 45 0.02 10.25 131.24
CA ARG A 45 0.17 11.31 130.22
C ARG A 45 1.04 10.87 129.05
N ALA A 46 2.14 10.16 129.31
CA ALA A 46 3.03 9.64 128.28
C ALA A 46 2.34 8.55 127.44
N GLU A 47 1.56 7.68 128.09
CA GLU A 47 0.77 6.64 127.42
C GLU A 47 -0.36 7.23 126.57
N GLU A 48 -1.09 8.23 127.09
CA GLU A 48 -2.09 8.98 126.31
C GLU A 48 -1.46 9.74 125.14
N ALA A 49 -0.27 10.33 125.32
CA ALA A 49 0.47 10.98 124.24
C ALA A 49 0.94 9.98 123.18
N ALA A 50 1.45 8.81 123.60
CA ALA A 50 1.84 7.74 122.69
C ALA A 50 0.62 7.19 121.92
N ARG A 51 -0.54 7.07 122.59
CA ARG A 51 -1.79 6.64 121.95
C ARG A 51 -2.26 7.65 120.91
N ARG A 52 -2.25 8.96 121.23
CA ARG A 52 -2.56 10.02 120.25
C ARG A 52 -1.60 10.00 119.07
N HIS A 53 -0.31 9.85 119.33
CA HIS A 53 0.69 9.75 118.27
C HIS A 53 0.46 8.51 117.39
N ALA A 54 0.08 7.37 117.98
CA ALA A 54 -0.27 6.17 117.22
C ALA A 54 -1.55 6.36 116.38
N GLU A 55 -2.59 6.99 116.95
CA GLU A 55 -3.82 7.35 116.24
C GLU A 55 -3.55 8.30 115.06
N GLU A 56 -2.69 9.30 115.25
CA GLU A 56 -2.25 10.23 114.21
C GLU A 56 -1.46 9.52 113.10
N MET A 57 -0.52 8.64 113.47
CA MET A 57 0.25 7.84 112.51
C MET A 57 -0.65 6.88 111.72
N GLU A 58 -1.65 6.27 112.36
CA GLU A 58 -2.61 5.40 111.69
C GLU A 58 -3.52 6.19 110.74
N ALA A 59 -3.97 7.38 111.14
CA ALA A 59 -4.72 8.27 110.27
C ALA A 59 -3.88 8.72 109.06
N ALA A 60 -2.60 9.06 109.27
CA ALA A 60 -1.66 9.38 108.20
C ALA A 60 -1.46 8.19 107.24
N ALA A 61 -1.29 6.97 107.78
CA ALA A 61 -1.17 5.77 106.98
C ALA A 61 -2.43 5.48 106.14
N ARG A 62 -3.63 5.68 106.71
CA ARG A 62 -4.90 5.55 105.98
C ARG A 62 -5.03 6.57 104.85
N ASN A 63 -4.62 7.81 105.08
CA ASN A 63 -4.62 8.86 104.05
C ASN A 63 -3.64 8.53 102.92
N LEU A 64 -2.42 8.09 103.24
CA LEU A 64 -1.44 7.67 102.24
C LEU A 64 -1.92 6.47 101.43
N ALA A 65 -2.54 5.47 102.06
CA ALA A 65 -3.10 4.32 101.36
C ALA A 65 -4.20 4.72 100.36
N SER A 66 -5.08 5.65 100.76
CA SER A 66 -6.10 6.22 99.87
C SER A 66 -5.48 6.97 98.69
N GLU A 67 -4.45 7.78 98.95
CA GLU A 67 -3.73 8.53 97.92
C GLU A 67 -3.01 7.60 96.93
N ILE A 68 -2.39 6.52 97.42
CA ILE A 68 -1.77 5.48 96.58
C ILE A 68 -2.83 4.83 95.69
N GLY A 69 -3.97 4.42 96.24
CA GLY A 69 -5.06 3.82 95.46
C GLY A 69 -5.60 4.76 94.36
N SER A 70 -5.74 6.06 94.66
CA SER A 70 -6.13 7.06 93.66
C SER A 70 -5.08 7.23 92.55
N LYS A 71 -3.78 7.26 92.91
CA LYS A 71 -2.68 7.34 91.94
C LYS A 71 -2.58 6.09 91.08
N GLU A 72 -2.74 4.90 91.65
CA GLU A 72 -2.77 3.64 90.90
C GLU A 72 -3.90 3.61 89.87
N GLN A 73 -5.08 4.11 90.23
CA GLN A 73 -6.20 4.23 89.30
C GLN A 73 -5.88 5.21 88.17
N ALA A 74 -5.31 6.38 88.48
CA ALA A 74 -4.88 7.35 87.47
C ALA A 74 -3.81 6.78 86.51
N VAL A 75 -2.87 5.96 87.02
CA VAL A 75 -1.87 5.27 86.18
C VAL A 75 -2.54 4.28 85.22
N LYS A 76 -3.54 3.52 85.66
CA LYS A 76 -4.28 2.60 84.79
C LYS A 76 -5.00 3.36 83.67
N GLU A 77 -5.61 4.50 83.98
CA GLU A 77 -6.27 5.35 82.99
C GLU A 77 -5.27 5.93 81.99
N LEU A 78 -4.08 6.35 82.44
CA LEU A 78 -3.02 6.82 81.54
C LEU A 78 -2.51 5.71 80.61
N ILE A 79 -2.38 4.47 81.10
CA ILE A 79 -2.01 3.32 80.27
C ILE A 79 -3.08 3.05 79.20
N ALA A 80 -4.36 3.08 79.59
CA ALA A 80 -5.48 2.89 78.66
C ALA A 80 -5.49 3.99 77.58
N LEU A 81 -5.37 5.26 77.99
CA LEU A 81 -5.32 6.40 77.09
C LEU A 81 -4.12 6.32 76.13
N ARG A 82 -2.96 5.84 76.61
CA ARG A 82 -1.80 5.62 75.76
C ARG A 82 -2.05 4.55 74.71
N SER A 83 -2.68 3.44 75.09
CA SER A 83 -3.06 2.39 74.14
C SER A 83 -4.03 2.90 73.07
N GLU A 84 -5.00 3.75 73.45
CA GLU A 84 -5.92 4.38 72.49
C GLU A 84 -5.19 5.34 71.55
N TYR A 85 -4.25 6.12 72.07
CA TYR A 85 -3.40 7.00 71.27
C TYR A 85 -2.60 6.23 70.22
N ASP A 86 -1.93 5.14 70.63
CA ASP A 86 -1.12 4.32 69.73
C ASP A 86 -2.01 3.66 68.64
N ALA A 87 -3.22 3.23 69.00
CA ALA A 87 -4.21 2.70 68.05
C ALA A 87 -4.68 3.77 67.06
N LEU A 88 -4.92 5.00 67.53
CA LEU A 88 -5.32 6.12 66.68
C LEU A 88 -4.18 6.52 65.72
N GLN A 89 -2.93 6.55 66.21
CA GLN A 89 -1.76 6.81 65.40
C GLN A 89 -1.56 5.77 64.29
N SER A 90 -1.84 4.50 64.60
CA SER A 90 -1.83 3.41 63.61
C SER A 90 -2.90 3.61 62.53
N LYS A 91 -4.13 3.95 62.93
CA LYS A 91 -5.23 4.26 61.99
C LYS A 91 -4.88 5.46 61.11
N TYR A 92 -4.34 6.53 61.69
CA TYR A 92 -3.90 7.71 60.94
C TYR A 92 -2.85 7.35 59.88
N SER A 93 -1.85 6.56 60.25
CA SER A 93 -0.79 6.11 59.34
C SER A 93 -1.34 5.26 58.19
N SER A 94 -2.31 4.39 58.47
CA SER A 94 -3.00 3.59 57.45
C SER A 94 -3.79 4.48 56.48
N VAL A 95 -4.57 5.43 57.00
CA VAL A 95 -5.36 6.36 56.16
C VAL A 95 -4.46 7.21 55.28
N ASN A 96 -3.37 7.74 55.84
CA ASN A 96 -2.38 8.52 55.09
C ASN A 96 -1.74 7.72 53.95
N SER A 97 -1.47 6.43 54.18
CA SER A 97 -0.95 5.53 53.14
C SER A 97 -1.96 5.29 52.02
N SER A 98 -3.23 5.05 52.37
CA SER A 98 -4.32 4.92 51.39
C SER A 98 -4.52 6.20 50.58
N LEU A 99 -4.42 7.37 51.23
CA LEU A 99 -4.56 8.67 50.56
C LEU A 99 -3.46 8.86 49.50
N LYS A 100 -2.19 8.58 49.84
CA LYS A 100 -1.08 8.63 48.87
C LYS A 100 -1.27 7.68 47.69
N SER A 101 -1.80 6.49 47.95
CA SER A 101 -2.11 5.53 46.87
C SER A 101 -3.22 6.05 45.96
N LEU A 102 -4.26 6.67 46.52
CA LEU A 102 -5.34 7.28 45.76
C LEU A 102 -4.86 8.47 44.93
N GLU A 103 -4.01 9.33 45.49
CA GLU A 103 -3.39 10.45 44.76
C GLU A 103 -2.58 9.96 43.55
N THR A 104 -1.80 8.88 43.74
CA THR A 104 -1.01 8.26 42.67
C THR A 104 -1.91 7.69 41.58
N SER A 105 -2.98 6.98 41.98
CA SER A 105 -3.97 6.42 41.04
C SER A 105 -4.71 7.52 40.27
N LEU A 106 -5.12 8.59 40.94
CA LEU A 106 -5.78 9.73 40.34
C LEU A 106 -4.87 10.42 39.30
N LYS A 107 -3.58 10.58 39.63
CA LYS A 107 -2.60 11.13 38.68
C LYS A 107 -2.48 10.26 37.44
N ALA A 108 -2.32 8.94 37.61
CA ALA A 108 -2.26 8.01 36.49
C ALA A 108 -3.51 8.07 35.60
N LYS A 109 -4.71 8.14 36.20
CA LYS A 109 -5.96 8.30 35.45
C LYS A 109 -6.08 9.62 34.71
N ASN A 110 -5.57 10.72 35.28
CA ASN A 110 -5.51 12.00 34.57
C ASN A 110 -4.55 11.94 33.38
N ASP A 111 -3.41 11.26 33.51
CA ASP A 111 -2.46 11.07 32.41
C ASP A 111 -3.06 10.21 31.29
N GLU A 112 -3.75 9.11 31.63
CA GLU A 112 -4.50 8.29 30.67
C GLU A 112 -5.57 9.13 29.94
N LEU A 113 -6.36 9.91 30.68
CA LEU A 113 -7.39 10.78 30.10
C LEU A 113 -6.80 11.82 29.14
N ALA A 114 -5.65 12.39 29.48
CA ALA A 114 -4.93 13.31 28.60
C ALA A 114 -4.43 12.61 27.32
N GLY A 115 -4.01 11.35 27.41
CA GLY A 115 -3.67 10.50 26.27
C GLY A 115 -4.86 10.29 25.33
N VAL A 116 -5.98 9.80 25.87
CA VAL A 116 -7.22 9.57 25.12
C VAL A 116 -7.71 10.86 24.44
N LYS A 117 -7.61 12.01 25.12
CA LYS A 117 -7.99 13.30 24.52
C LYS A 117 -7.14 13.64 23.29
N LYS A 118 -5.84 13.34 23.30
CA LYS A 118 -4.96 13.54 22.14
C LYS A 118 -5.35 12.63 20.99
N GLU A 119 -5.61 11.35 21.27
CA GLU A 119 -6.04 10.38 20.25
C GLU A 119 -7.35 10.79 19.58
N ILE A 120 -8.32 11.30 20.36
CA ILE A 120 -9.58 11.83 19.83
C ILE A 120 -9.34 13.00 18.86
N GLU A 121 -8.43 13.93 19.18
CA GLU A 121 -8.13 15.06 18.29
C GLU A 121 -7.43 14.61 17.00
N VAL A 122 -6.55 13.59 17.07
CA VAL A 122 -5.96 12.98 15.87
C VAL A 122 -7.04 12.33 15.00
N ALA A 123 -7.90 11.50 15.59
CA ALA A 123 -8.98 10.82 14.87
C ALA A 123 -9.97 11.82 14.23
N LYS A 124 -10.28 12.94 14.91
CA LYS A 124 -11.10 14.01 14.32
C LYS A 124 -10.47 14.60 13.07
N LYS A 125 -9.15 14.82 13.08
CA LYS A 125 -8.43 15.34 11.92
C LYS A 125 -8.48 14.35 10.77
N GLU A 126 -8.21 13.07 11.03
CA GLU A 126 -8.29 12.01 10.01
C GLU A 126 -9.68 11.91 9.39
N VAL A 127 -10.75 12.04 10.17
CA VAL A 127 -12.13 12.06 9.65
C VAL A 127 -12.38 13.26 8.73
N VAL A 128 -11.82 14.42 9.04
CA VAL A 128 -11.92 15.61 8.17
C VAL A 128 -11.17 15.38 6.86
N ASP A 129 -9.95 14.84 6.93
CA ASP A 129 -9.12 14.55 5.76
C ASP A 129 -9.81 13.53 4.85
N ILE A 130 -10.32 12.42 5.40
CA ILE A 130 -11.08 11.40 4.66
C ILE A 130 -12.32 12.01 3.98
N ARG A 131 -13.05 12.89 4.68
CA ARG A 131 -14.21 13.57 4.08
C ARG A 131 -13.81 14.43 2.88
N SER A 132 -12.69 15.14 2.98
CA SER A 132 -12.14 15.93 1.87
C SER A 132 -11.80 15.05 0.67
N ASP A 133 -11.10 13.95 0.91
CA ASP A 133 -10.73 13.00 -0.15
C ASP A 133 -11.95 12.39 -0.84
N CYS A 134 -13.00 12.04 -0.08
CA CYS A 134 -14.26 11.56 -0.65
C CYS A 134 -14.92 12.60 -1.58
N GLU A 135 -14.87 13.88 -1.24
CA GLU A 135 -15.44 14.95 -2.08
C GLU A 135 -14.62 15.13 -3.38
N THR A 136 -13.30 15.05 -3.29
CA THR A 136 -12.41 15.06 -4.46
C THR A 136 -12.66 13.85 -5.37
N LEU A 137 -12.88 12.66 -4.82
CA LEU A 137 -13.23 11.48 -5.60
C LEU A 137 -14.60 11.63 -6.26
N ARG A 138 -15.59 12.19 -5.55
CA ARG A 138 -16.94 12.42 -6.09
C ARG A 138 -16.94 13.39 -7.27
N THR A 139 -16.18 14.48 -7.16
CA THR A 139 -16.02 15.46 -8.25
C THR A 139 -15.28 14.85 -9.44
N SER A 140 -14.23 14.06 -9.19
CA SER A 140 -13.51 13.32 -10.23
C SER A 140 -14.41 12.32 -10.96
N GLN A 141 -15.22 11.54 -10.24
CA GLN A 141 -16.19 10.61 -10.81
C GLN A 141 -17.22 11.33 -11.68
N SER A 142 -17.71 12.49 -11.23
CA SER A 142 -18.66 13.30 -11.98
C SER A 142 -18.06 13.82 -13.29
N SER A 143 -16.79 14.25 -13.24
CA SER A 143 -16.04 14.68 -14.44
C SER A 143 -15.87 13.53 -15.43
N LEU A 144 -15.45 12.35 -14.96
CA LEU A 144 -15.27 11.16 -15.80
C LEU A 144 -16.58 10.75 -16.49
N ASN A 145 -17.70 10.76 -15.75
CA ASN A 145 -19.01 10.46 -16.31
C ASN A 145 -19.41 11.44 -17.42
N ASN A 146 -19.09 12.73 -17.26
CA ASN A 146 -19.33 13.73 -18.31
C ASN A 146 -18.46 13.46 -19.55
N THR A 147 -17.17 13.17 -19.37
CA THR A 147 -16.27 12.80 -20.47
C THR A 147 -16.76 11.56 -21.21
N LEU A 148 -17.26 10.55 -20.48
CA LEU A 148 -17.85 9.34 -21.06
C LEU A 148 -19.08 9.68 -21.92
N LEU A 149 -19.97 10.52 -21.41
CA LEU A 149 -21.16 10.97 -22.14
C LEU A 149 -20.79 11.69 -23.45
N ILE A 150 -19.86 12.64 -23.38
CA ILE A 150 -19.35 13.38 -24.55
C ILE A 150 -18.76 12.41 -25.58
N THR A 151 -17.93 11.47 -25.12
CA THR A 151 -17.30 10.47 -25.99
C THR A 151 -18.34 9.58 -26.67
N ASN A 152 -19.38 9.16 -25.94
CA ASN A 152 -20.44 8.34 -26.50
C ASN A 152 -21.28 9.11 -27.54
N ASN A 153 -21.50 10.41 -27.32
CA ASN A 153 -22.15 11.27 -28.30
C ASN A 153 -21.29 11.42 -29.57
N HIS A 154 -19.98 11.63 -29.44
CA HIS A 154 -19.06 11.65 -30.58
C HIS A 154 -19.05 10.33 -31.34
N LYS A 155 -18.99 9.19 -30.64
CA LYS A 155 -19.10 7.86 -31.25
C LYS A 155 -20.37 7.71 -32.06
N THR A 156 -21.51 8.13 -31.51
CA THR A 156 -22.81 8.06 -32.18
C THR A 156 -22.83 8.92 -33.44
N SER A 157 -22.30 10.15 -33.36
CA SER A 157 -22.18 11.06 -34.51
C SER A 157 -21.33 10.45 -35.63
N LEU A 158 -20.17 9.89 -35.29
CA LEU A 158 -19.28 9.23 -36.26
C LEU A 158 -19.95 8.01 -36.91
N MET A 159 -20.68 7.21 -36.15
CA MET A 159 -21.42 6.06 -36.69
C MET A 159 -22.49 6.50 -37.69
N THR A 160 -23.18 7.62 -37.42
CA THR A 160 -24.12 8.21 -38.38
C THR A 160 -23.40 8.66 -39.66
N GLN A 161 -22.28 9.38 -39.55
CA GLN A 161 -21.50 9.81 -40.70
C GLN A 161 -21.01 8.63 -41.56
N ILE A 162 -20.54 7.55 -40.93
CA ILE A 162 -20.13 6.32 -41.63
C ILE A 162 -21.31 5.70 -42.39
N LYS A 163 -22.50 5.66 -41.78
CA LYS A 163 -23.70 5.13 -42.41
C LYS A 163 -24.11 5.98 -43.63
N ASP A 164 -24.04 7.29 -43.51
CA ASP A 164 -24.37 8.22 -44.61
C ASP A 164 -23.38 8.07 -45.77
N LEU A 165 -22.08 7.99 -45.47
CA LEU A 165 -21.02 7.74 -46.47
C LEU A 165 -21.19 6.40 -47.17
N THR A 166 -21.47 5.34 -46.41
CA THR A 166 -21.74 4.00 -46.97
C THR A 166 -22.93 4.06 -47.93
N SER A 167 -24.02 4.71 -47.53
CA SER A 167 -25.22 4.87 -48.37
C SER A 167 -24.93 5.66 -49.65
N TYR A 168 -24.11 6.72 -49.55
CA TYR A 168 -23.66 7.49 -50.71
C TYR A 168 -22.81 6.65 -51.68
N MET A 169 -21.88 5.86 -51.16
CA MET A 169 -21.04 4.97 -51.96
C MET A 169 -21.88 3.90 -52.68
N ASP A 170 -22.82 3.26 -51.98
CA ASP A 170 -23.72 2.28 -52.59
C ASP A 170 -24.54 2.89 -53.73
N PHE A 171 -25.06 4.11 -53.53
CA PHE A 171 -25.76 4.85 -54.57
C PHE A 171 -24.88 5.16 -55.78
N ALA A 172 -23.67 5.68 -55.54
CA ALA A 172 -22.72 6.02 -56.60
C ALA A 172 -22.28 4.78 -57.41
N LEU A 173 -22.02 3.66 -56.73
CA LEU A 173 -21.71 2.38 -57.37
C LEU A 173 -22.89 1.89 -58.23
N ALA A 174 -24.12 1.91 -57.69
CA ALA A 174 -25.31 1.51 -58.42
C ALA A 174 -25.60 2.41 -59.64
N ALA A 175 -25.30 3.71 -59.55
CA ALA A 175 -25.38 4.63 -60.69
C ALA A 175 -24.34 4.28 -61.78
N GLY A 176 -23.07 4.08 -61.38
CA GLY A 176 -22.00 3.73 -62.32
C GLY A 176 -22.22 2.37 -63.02
N ILE A 177 -22.78 1.38 -62.32
CA ILE A 177 -23.15 0.09 -62.93
C ILE A 177 -24.22 0.29 -64.01
N ARG A 178 -25.29 1.06 -63.73
CA ARG A 178 -26.35 1.34 -64.71
C ARG A 178 -25.83 2.08 -65.94
N GLU A 179 -24.90 3.00 -65.76
CA GLU A 179 -24.29 3.73 -66.87
C GLU A 179 -23.47 2.78 -67.76
N MET A 180 -22.70 1.86 -67.16
CA MET A 180 -21.96 0.83 -67.91
C MET A 180 -22.89 -0.15 -68.65
N GLU A 181 -24.01 -0.54 -68.05
CA GLU A 181 -25.02 -1.40 -68.69
C GLU A 181 -25.74 -0.72 -69.86
N SER A 182 -25.77 0.62 -69.90
CA SER A 182 -26.43 1.38 -70.97
C SER A 182 -25.61 1.54 -72.25
N LEU A 183 -24.33 1.13 -72.26
CA LEU A 183 -23.47 1.20 -73.44
C LEU A 183 -23.78 0.06 -74.44
N PRO A 184 -23.88 0.34 -75.75
CA PRO A 184 -24.27 -0.65 -76.76
C PRO A 184 -23.27 -1.81 -76.86
N SER A 185 -23.80 -3.02 -76.68
CA SER A 185 -23.11 -4.31 -76.63
C SER A 185 -22.63 -4.81 -78.01
N ASN A 186 -22.04 -3.95 -78.83
CA ASN A 186 -21.52 -4.32 -80.15
C ASN A 186 -20.00 -4.07 -80.25
N MET A 187 -19.24 -4.80 -79.44
CA MET A 187 -17.78 -4.94 -79.56
C MET A 187 -17.37 -6.40 -79.34
N ASN A 188 -18.11 -7.34 -79.94
CA ASN A 188 -17.67 -8.73 -80.08
C ASN A 188 -16.80 -8.86 -81.34
N ASN A 189 -15.62 -8.25 -81.32
CA ASN A 189 -14.60 -8.47 -82.36
C ASN A 189 -13.27 -8.81 -81.66
N GLY A 190 -12.98 -10.10 -81.48
CA GLY A 190 -11.64 -10.70 -81.42
C GLY A 190 -10.60 -10.21 -80.40
N LEU A 191 -10.90 -9.22 -79.55
CA LEU A 191 -9.96 -8.54 -78.65
C LEU A 191 -10.02 -9.02 -77.19
N GLU A 192 -10.85 -10.02 -76.88
CA GLU A 192 -11.09 -10.50 -75.50
C GLU A 192 -9.84 -11.08 -74.80
N ASN A 193 -8.79 -11.38 -75.57
CA ASN A 193 -7.54 -11.89 -75.05
C ASN A 193 -6.53 -10.81 -74.72
N CYS A 194 -6.80 -9.51 -74.90
CA CYS A 194 -5.87 -8.43 -74.58
C CYS A 194 -6.25 -7.71 -73.29
N LEU A 195 -5.26 -7.17 -72.58
CA LEU A 195 -5.49 -6.34 -71.41
C LEU A 195 -6.39 -5.13 -71.79
N PRO A 196 -7.48 -4.85 -71.05
CA PRO A 196 -8.40 -3.77 -71.38
C PRO A 196 -7.73 -2.39 -71.40
N LEU A 197 -8.20 -1.49 -72.28
CA LEU A 197 -7.66 -0.13 -72.42
C LEU A 197 -7.70 0.68 -71.11
N ARG A 198 -8.65 0.40 -70.19
CA ARG A 198 -8.77 1.08 -68.89
C ARG A 198 -7.53 0.97 -68.00
N TYR A 199 -6.63 0.02 -68.28
CA TYR A 199 -5.36 -0.13 -67.56
C TYR A 199 -4.25 0.77 -68.12
N ASN A 200 -4.50 1.53 -69.19
CA ASN A 200 -3.55 2.49 -69.73
C ASN A 200 -3.30 3.62 -68.72
N GLY A 201 -2.05 3.80 -68.31
CA GLY A 201 -1.63 4.75 -67.30
C GLY A 201 -1.81 4.27 -65.86
N SER A 202 -2.42 3.10 -65.63
CA SER A 202 -2.63 2.57 -64.29
C SER A 202 -1.32 2.14 -63.64
N ILE A 203 -1.27 2.33 -62.32
CA ILE A 203 -0.23 1.77 -61.46
C ILE A 203 -0.70 0.42 -60.94
N VAL A 204 0.10 -0.61 -61.17
CA VAL A 204 -0.25 -2.01 -60.89
C VAL A 204 0.87 -2.71 -60.13
N LEU A 205 0.49 -3.79 -59.45
CA LEU A 205 1.41 -4.80 -58.96
C LEU A 205 1.34 -6.02 -59.89
N ILE A 206 2.48 -6.52 -60.35
CA ILE A 206 2.53 -7.75 -61.16
C ILE A 206 2.91 -8.90 -60.23
N VAL A 207 1.91 -9.70 -59.87
CA VAL A 207 2.03 -10.82 -58.93
C VAL A 207 2.13 -12.14 -59.70
N ASN A 208 3.10 -12.96 -59.36
CA ASN A 208 3.17 -14.35 -59.78
C ASN A 208 2.18 -15.18 -58.97
N LEU A 209 1.13 -15.69 -59.62
CA LEU A 209 0.05 -16.41 -58.95
C LEU A 209 0.49 -17.74 -58.30
N LYS A 210 1.62 -18.34 -58.72
CA LYS A 210 2.10 -19.62 -58.19
C LYS A 210 2.73 -19.47 -56.80
N ASN A 211 3.44 -18.38 -56.56
CA ASN A 211 4.21 -18.17 -55.32
C ASN A 211 3.88 -16.87 -54.57
N GLY A 212 2.99 -16.02 -55.11
CA GLY A 212 2.59 -14.75 -54.51
C GLY A 212 3.67 -13.66 -54.56
N MET A 213 4.79 -13.89 -55.25
CA MET A 213 5.89 -12.92 -55.33
C MET A 213 5.62 -11.87 -56.42
N LEU A 214 6.05 -10.64 -56.17
CA LEU A 214 5.95 -9.49 -57.07
C LEU A 214 7.18 -9.35 -57.95
N LEU A 215 7.03 -8.74 -59.12
CA LEU A 215 8.16 -8.24 -59.88
C LEU A 215 8.75 -6.99 -59.19
N ASP A 216 10.06 -7.03 -58.91
CA ASP A 216 10.79 -5.97 -58.23
C ASP A 216 12.05 -5.58 -59.05
N PRO A 217 12.12 -4.36 -59.60
CA PRO A 217 13.23 -3.92 -60.43
C PRO A 217 14.46 -3.42 -59.65
N ARG A 218 14.43 -3.36 -58.31
CA ARG A 218 15.44 -2.62 -57.51
C ARG A 218 16.61 -3.46 -57.01
N LYS A 219 16.39 -4.76 -56.79
CA LYS A 219 17.24 -5.55 -55.88
C LYS A 219 18.69 -5.73 -56.36
N ASP A 220 18.93 -5.80 -57.67
CA ASP A 220 20.28 -5.96 -58.24
C ASP A 220 20.77 -4.65 -58.88
N SER A 221 21.10 -3.64 -58.08
CA SER A 221 21.60 -2.33 -58.54
C SER A 221 20.66 -1.55 -59.49
N GLY A 222 19.40 -1.96 -59.59
CA GLY A 222 18.43 -1.37 -60.52
C GLY A 222 18.69 -1.70 -61.99
N THR A 223 19.31 -2.86 -62.28
CA THR A 223 19.55 -3.35 -63.64
C THR A 223 18.78 -4.61 -63.99
N ALA A 224 18.48 -5.47 -63.00
CA ALA A 224 17.70 -6.70 -63.18
C ALA A 224 16.38 -6.66 -62.40
N VAL A 225 15.37 -7.35 -62.92
CA VAL A 225 14.07 -7.56 -62.27
C VAL A 225 14.08 -8.91 -61.58
N GLN A 226 13.73 -8.94 -60.29
CA GLN A 226 13.61 -10.16 -59.49
C GLN A 226 12.17 -10.38 -59.01
N SER A 227 11.92 -11.55 -58.45
CA SER A 227 10.68 -11.85 -57.75
C SER A 227 10.92 -11.58 -56.27
N TRP A 228 10.03 -10.83 -55.63
CA TRP A 228 10.18 -10.48 -54.22
C TRP A 228 8.85 -10.50 -53.46
N THR A 229 8.91 -10.60 -52.15
CA THR A 229 7.73 -10.46 -51.29
C THR A 229 7.24 -9.01 -51.28
N TYR A 230 5.93 -8.82 -51.17
CA TYR A 230 5.34 -7.49 -50.99
C TYR A 230 5.93 -6.79 -49.78
N SER A 231 6.36 -5.54 -49.98
CA SER A 231 6.79 -4.65 -48.91
C SER A 231 5.98 -3.38 -48.98
N GLU A 232 5.18 -3.13 -47.94
CA GLU A 232 4.46 -1.88 -47.80
C GLU A 232 5.46 -0.70 -47.81
N GLY A 233 5.21 0.29 -48.67
CA GLY A 233 6.10 1.43 -48.88
C GLY A 233 7.19 1.26 -49.94
N CYS A 234 7.35 0.08 -50.56
CA CYS A 234 8.29 -0.08 -51.68
C CYS A 234 7.65 0.38 -53.00
N ALA A 235 7.71 1.69 -53.26
CA ALA A 235 7.16 2.30 -54.47
C ALA A 235 7.78 1.77 -55.79
N ASP A 236 8.95 1.12 -55.72
CA ASP A 236 9.59 0.47 -56.88
C ASP A 236 8.85 -0.79 -57.37
N GLN A 237 8.07 -1.45 -56.50
CA GLN A 237 7.22 -2.60 -56.84
C GLN A 237 5.95 -2.17 -57.58
N MET A 238 5.61 -0.88 -57.54
CA MET A 238 4.47 -0.30 -58.24
C MET A 238 4.87 0.01 -59.68
N LEU A 239 4.25 -0.65 -60.66
CA LEU A 239 4.61 -0.54 -62.08
C LEU A 239 3.53 0.20 -62.85
N LYS A 240 3.92 1.08 -63.77
CA LYS A 240 3.01 1.76 -64.68
C LYS A 240 2.88 0.99 -65.98
N LEU A 241 1.64 0.70 -66.37
CA LEU A 241 1.31 0.18 -67.68
C LEU A 241 1.02 1.34 -68.64
N SER A 242 1.63 1.34 -69.82
CA SER A 242 1.38 2.34 -70.86
C SER A 242 1.12 1.63 -72.18
N LYS A 243 -0.05 1.85 -72.77
CA LYS A 243 -0.43 1.24 -74.05
C LYS A 243 0.21 2.02 -75.19
N ILE A 244 0.75 1.32 -76.18
CA ILE A 244 1.25 1.92 -77.42
C ILE A 244 0.08 1.99 -78.41
N ASP A 245 -0.26 3.19 -78.85
CA ASP A 245 -1.49 3.50 -79.59
C ASP A 245 -1.82 2.49 -80.70
N GLY A 246 -3.07 2.01 -80.68
CA GLY A 246 -3.65 1.10 -81.67
C GLY A 246 -3.09 -0.32 -81.73
N SER A 247 -1.92 -0.60 -81.14
CA SER A 247 -1.14 -1.82 -81.43
C SER A 247 -1.40 -3.03 -80.52
N GLY A 248 -2.23 -2.89 -79.48
CA GLY A 248 -2.42 -3.94 -78.46
C GLY A 248 -1.19 -4.22 -77.60
N VAL A 249 -0.10 -3.48 -77.83
CA VAL A 249 1.18 -3.58 -77.15
C VAL A 249 1.21 -2.66 -75.93
N TRP A 250 1.94 -3.11 -74.90
CA TRP A 250 2.11 -2.45 -73.62
C TRP A 250 3.59 -2.23 -73.32
N VAL A 251 3.87 -1.16 -72.60
CA VAL A 251 5.14 -0.89 -71.93
C VAL A 251 4.91 -1.03 -70.43
N ILE A 252 5.79 -1.76 -69.77
CA ILE A 252 5.83 -1.88 -68.31
C ILE A 252 7.00 -1.03 -67.83
N SER A 253 6.72 -0.02 -67.00
CA SER A 253 7.72 0.94 -66.56
C SER A 253 7.66 1.20 -65.06
N CYS A 254 8.80 1.55 -64.46
CA CYS A 254 8.84 2.03 -63.09
C CYS A 254 8.47 3.53 -63.05
N PRO A 255 7.42 3.94 -62.30
CA PRO A 255 6.98 5.33 -62.24
C PRO A 255 8.05 6.30 -61.73
N LEU A 256 8.94 5.83 -60.85
CA LEU A 256 9.93 6.66 -60.16
C LEU A 256 11.12 7.04 -61.04
N ASN A 257 11.54 6.16 -61.95
CA ASN A 257 12.75 6.35 -62.75
C ASN A 257 12.52 6.22 -64.27
N SER A 258 11.28 5.97 -64.69
CA SER A 258 10.87 5.80 -66.10
C SER A 258 11.62 4.69 -66.86
N LYS A 259 12.37 3.82 -66.16
CA LYS A 259 12.99 2.64 -66.78
C LYS A 259 11.90 1.63 -67.15
N ARG A 260 12.08 0.99 -68.29
CA ARG A 260 11.16 0.02 -68.88
C ARG A 260 11.71 -1.39 -68.76
N PHE A 261 10.82 -2.34 -68.61
CA PHE A 261 11.15 -3.75 -68.53
C PHE A 261 11.45 -4.26 -69.93
N TYR A 262 12.56 -4.97 -70.09
CA TYR A 262 12.96 -5.58 -71.34
C TYR A 262 13.74 -6.87 -71.09
N PHE A 263 13.89 -7.67 -72.14
CA PHE A 263 14.71 -8.87 -72.12
C PHE A 263 16.09 -8.57 -72.72
N GLY A 264 17.17 -8.86 -71.98
CA GLY A 264 18.55 -8.68 -72.46
C GLY A 264 18.86 -9.57 -73.66
N SER A 265 19.70 -9.11 -74.60
CA SER A 265 19.97 -9.76 -75.91
C SER A 265 20.05 -11.30 -75.93
N ASP A 266 19.44 -11.87 -76.97
CA ASP A 266 19.48 -13.23 -77.55
C ASP A 266 20.49 -14.22 -76.94
N GLY A 267 20.11 -14.84 -75.83
CA GLY A 267 20.78 -15.99 -75.25
C GLY A 267 19.77 -16.94 -74.59
N PRO A 268 20.13 -18.21 -74.30
CA PRO A 268 19.18 -19.20 -73.76
C PRO A 268 18.68 -18.88 -72.33
N SER A 269 19.30 -17.91 -71.65
CA SER A 269 18.88 -17.41 -70.35
C SER A 269 18.66 -15.91 -70.44
N VAL A 270 17.44 -15.50 -70.74
CA VAL A 270 17.13 -14.06 -70.89
C VAL A 270 16.61 -13.51 -69.57
N GLU A 271 17.53 -12.92 -68.80
CA GLU A 271 17.19 -12.15 -67.61
C GLU A 271 16.27 -10.98 -67.98
N LEU A 272 15.22 -10.78 -67.18
CA LEU A 272 14.37 -9.59 -67.26
C LEU A 272 15.13 -8.41 -66.65
N LYS A 273 15.31 -7.34 -67.41
CA LYS A 273 16.12 -6.17 -67.05
C LYS A 273 15.32 -4.88 -67.11
N VAL A 274 15.87 -3.82 -66.53
CA VAL A 274 15.32 -2.46 -66.62
C VAL A 274 16.31 -1.49 -67.24
N ALA A 275 15.87 -0.73 -68.23
CA ALA A 275 16.66 0.30 -68.90
C ALA A 275 15.79 1.49 -69.32
N PRO A 276 16.38 2.68 -69.57
CA PRO A 276 15.70 3.72 -70.34
C PRO A 276 15.23 3.15 -71.70
N SER A 277 14.29 3.83 -72.36
CA SER A 277 13.72 3.43 -73.66
C SER A 277 14.79 2.86 -74.60
N LEU A 278 14.59 1.62 -75.04
CA LEU A 278 15.52 0.93 -75.93
C LEU A 278 15.08 1.08 -77.39
N PRO A 279 16.01 1.04 -78.36
CA PRO A 279 15.66 0.93 -79.76
C PRO A 279 15.04 -0.44 -80.06
N GLY A 280 13.97 -0.47 -80.86
CA GLY A 280 13.28 -1.71 -81.26
C GLY A 280 12.01 -1.99 -80.45
N SER A 281 11.70 -3.27 -80.26
CA SER A 281 10.49 -3.74 -79.55
C SER A 281 10.83 -4.66 -78.35
N GLN A 282 12.05 -4.53 -77.81
CA GLN A 282 12.54 -5.32 -76.67
C GLN A 282 11.81 -4.99 -75.37
N ASP A 283 11.28 -3.78 -75.23
CA ASP A 283 10.53 -3.29 -74.07
C ASP A 283 9.01 -3.33 -74.31
N TYR A 284 8.57 -3.98 -75.38
CA TYR A 284 7.18 -4.07 -75.80
C TYR A 284 6.60 -5.43 -75.40
N TRP A 285 5.38 -5.40 -74.86
CA TRP A 285 4.74 -6.55 -74.26
C TRP A 285 3.31 -6.73 -74.77
N TYR A 286 2.94 -7.96 -75.17
CA TYR A 286 1.55 -8.37 -75.25
C TYR A 286 1.12 -8.89 -73.87
N ILE A 287 0.11 -8.25 -73.29
CA ILE A 287 -0.48 -8.69 -72.03
C ILE A 287 -1.86 -9.24 -72.36
N GLY A 288 -2.02 -10.55 -72.19
CA GLY A 288 -3.24 -11.23 -72.60
C GLY A 288 -3.69 -12.35 -71.67
N ARG A 289 -4.93 -12.78 -71.81
CA ARG A 289 -5.46 -13.89 -71.01
C ARG A 289 -4.78 -15.19 -71.42
N ASP A 290 -4.50 -16.03 -70.42
CA ASP A 290 -4.08 -17.40 -70.68
C ASP A 290 -5.26 -18.21 -71.26
N SER A 291 -4.98 -19.12 -72.21
CA SER A 291 -6.01 -19.98 -72.82
C SER A 291 -6.46 -21.12 -71.89
N SER A 292 -5.67 -21.42 -70.84
CA SER A 292 -5.98 -22.47 -69.87
C SER A 292 -6.82 -21.92 -68.72
N SER A 293 -8.15 -22.08 -68.77
CA SER A 293 -9.18 -22.13 -67.69
C SER A 293 -9.10 -21.27 -66.39
N HIS A 294 -8.08 -20.45 -66.16
CA HIS A 294 -7.85 -19.69 -64.94
C HIS A 294 -8.44 -18.29 -65.13
N ARG A 295 -9.71 -18.13 -64.75
CA ARG A 295 -10.35 -16.81 -64.71
C ARG A 295 -9.51 -15.89 -63.81
N GLY A 296 -8.81 -14.92 -64.43
CA GLY A 296 -8.07 -13.88 -63.72
C GLY A 296 -6.55 -13.89 -63.89
N SER A 297 -5.95 -14.85 -64.62
CA SER A 297 -4.52 -14.81 -64.94
C SER A 297 -4.23 -14.07 -66.26
N TRP A 298 -3.06 -13.44 -66.32
CA TRP A 298 -2.56 -12.73 -67.50
C TRP A 298 -1.15 -13.24 -67.83
N VAL A 299 -0.90 -13.51 -69.11
CA VAL A 299 0.41 -13.85 -69.65
C VAL A 299 1.02 -12.58 -70.24
N ILE A 300 2.25 -12.29 -69.83
CA ILE A 300 3.03 -11.15 -70.32
C ILE A 300 4.07 -11.68 -71.29
N LYS A 301 3.86 -11.48 -72.59
CA LYS A 301 4.72 -11.95 -73.68
C LYS A 301 5.50 -10.79 -74.28
N ASN A 302 6.81 -10.92 -74.45
CA ASN A 302 7.62 -9.94 -75.13
C ASN A 302 7.36 -9.96 -76.64
N VAL A 303 7.25 -8.78 -77.25
CA VAL A 303 6.93 -8.63 -78.68
C VAL A 303 8.09 -9.09 -79.56
N GLN A 304 9.33 -8.79 -79.18
CA GLN A 304 10.53 -9.07 -79.97
C GLN A 304 10.98 -10.53 -79.82
N SER A 305 11.23 -11.00 -78.60
CA SER A 305 11.76 -12.34 -78.36
C SER A 305 10.71 -13.45 -78.46
N LYS A 306 9.41 -13.09 -78.46
CA LYS A 306 8.27 -14.04 -78.38
C LYS A 306 8.27 -14.92 -77.12
N THR A 307 9.01 -14.53 -76.09
CA THR A 307 9.08 -15.23 -74.79
C THR A 307 8.10 -14.59 -73.80
N TYR A 308 7.89 -15.21 -72.64
CA TYR A 308 7.00 -14.68 -71.61
C TYR A 308 7.67 -14.63 -70.25
N ILE A 309 7.13 -13.82 -69.34
CA ILE A 309 7.57 -13.78 -67.94
C ILE A 309 6.94 -14.97 -67.21
N GLY A 310 7.74 -15.98 -66.86
CA GLY A 310 7.28 -17.20 -66.21
C GLY A 310 7.83 -17.39 -64.79
N PRO A 311 7.15 -18.19 -63.93
CA PRO A 311 7.69 -18.61 -62.64
C PRO A 311 8.95 -19.46 -62.83
N TYR A 312 10.01 -19.11 -62.12
CA TYR A 312 11.21 -19.93 -62.05
C TYR A 312 11.09 -21.01 -60.96
N ASP A 313 11.67 -22.18 -61.20
CA ASP A 313 11.51 -23.43 -60.45
C ASP A 313 12.62 -23.74 -59.43
N GLY A 314 13.48 -22.77 -59.05
CA GLY A 314 14.42 -23.01 -57.92
C GLY A 314 15.51 -21.99 -57.55
N THR A 315 15.54 -20.77 -58.09
CA THR A 315 16.54 -19.71 -57.82
C THR A 315 15.86 -18.32 -57.86
N PRO A 316 16.39 -17.29 -57.16
CA PRO A 316 15.72 -16.00 -56.99
C PRO A 316 15.75 -15.06 -58.22
N VAL A 317 16.19 -15.54 -59.39
CA VAL A 317 16.25 -14.74 -60.63
C VAL A 317 14.96 -14.93 -61.43
N VAL A 318 14.32 -13.82 -61.84
CA VAL A 318 13.12 -13.87 -62.70
C VAL A 318 13.52 -13.76 -64.15
N GLY A 319 13.00 -14.68 -64.95
CA GLY A 319 13.12 -14.64 -66.40
C GLY A 319 13.95 -15.80 -66.92
N TYR A 320 13.28 -16.94 -67.09
CA TYR A 320 13.79 -17.96 -68.01
C TYR A 320 12.84 -18.06 -69.18
N CYS A 321 13.43 -18.11 -70.35
CA CYS A 321 12.72 -18.23 -71.61
C CYS A 321 12.41 -19.69 -71.85
N TYR A 322 11.13 -20.02 -71.95
CA TYR A 322 10.72 -21.24 -72.65
C TYR A 322 10.43 -20.84 -74.10
N PRO A 323 11.09 -21.43 -75.10
CA PRO A 323 10.64 -21.29 -76.48
C PRO A 323 9.17 -21.76 -76.56
N VAL A 324 8.35 -21.00 -77.28
CA VAL A 324 6.96 -21.40 -77.54
C VAL A 324 7.00 -22.77 -78.24
N PRO A 325 6.37 -23.83 -77.70
CA PRO A 325 6.23 -25.07 -78.45
C PRO A 325 5.54 -24.73 -79.76
N SER A 326 6.16 -25.05 -80.89
CA SER A 326 5.55 -24.91 -82.21
C SER A 326 4.28 -25.78 -82.25
N GLN A 327 3.13 -25.18 -81.94
CA GLN A 327 1.86 -25.73 -82.36
C GLN A 327 1.71 -25.37 -83.83
N ASN A 328 1.54 -26.39 -84.67
CA ASN A 328 1.29 -26.27 -86.09
C ASN A 328 0.23 -25.19 -86.35
N GLU A 329 0.49 -24.37 -87.37
CA GLU A 329 -0.42 -23.35 -87.93
C GLU A 329 -1.84 -23.86 -88.15
#